data_AF-A0A970EYZ6-F1
#
_entry.id   AF-A0A970EYZ6-F1
#
_cell.length_a   1.000
_cell.length_b   1.000
_cell.length_c   1.000
_cell.angle_alpha   90.00
_cell.angle_beta   90.00
_cell.angle_gamma   90.00
#
_symmetry.space_group_name_H-M   'P 1'
#
loop_
_entity.id
_entity.type
_entity.pdbx_description
1 polymer ?
#
loop_
_entity_poly.entity_id
_entity_poly.type
_entity_poly.pdbx_seq_one_letter_code
_entity_poly.pdbx_strand_id
1 'polypeptide(L)'
;MKKSLLTYLKSNRGVALIYVIFLATVIAAAGIILWQTSAAGIRASQTSEMESKAYYNARSAVEIAMGLILVDVEDRFETDDTYYGKLGNPQLSTSPMYNPDGSEAYDFAFTINIENDEEKDETVFTVNATGISGGSGKEKTATNIQFIISMTDIIRSVEGGSDTIGSDIPAVISKDGTTNYVLFVSSTIDLGSGSPYIIGQAGTNKGPVLFNYSSRIVSDDGGPGILYLGPEAEVEYPQNRDADWEEIHFGNEIRMPAVPALPGAPNIPEIPGLPDDSSVVWSDSVLTGGVVNVAPGTIQGFRRISLGWNDVLTLSLSGDAAVVVDKFESSGTLRIDGTGNLLLVVNSGLDRGSRTMINANGDSERLTIYYAGKEISLGSGSAIAATIFAPDASLDTGYPTDISGDIIVGGKSITFNGLSHDGTLFALNQNANIKYSGNRSLTGDIRTDIFSNGKKTEIAAAKLTGDMYLSNTDAEFSVYGGSILDGNVITAGKKVEIMGGARLNGHIIAPDTRASISVTGGARYGGCIVTGGKTVNVSGGSNLDGALIFAPNAAVKMDGGVHIIGGIIADTFSATSGTLRYEEMRVDDLPVFIEPTEDERTNWRVNGIWKKG
;
A
#
# COMPACT_ATOMS: atom_id res chain seq x y z
N MET A 1 11.48 21.69 -73.04
CA MET A 1 11.36 21.51 -71.58
C MET A 1 11.77 20.12 -71.08
N LYS A 2 11.20 19.02 -71.59
CA LYS A 2 11.46 17.65 -71.06
C LYS A 2 12.93 17.20 -71.06
N LYS A 3 13.72 17.58 -72.08
CA LYS A 3 15.15 17.24 -72.18
C LYS A 3 16.05 18.01 -71.21
N SER A 4 15.69 19.26 -70.87
CA SER A 4 16.48 20.10 -69.95
C SER A 4 16.27 19.69 -68.48
N LEU A 5 15.05 19.26 -68.13
CA LEU A 5 14.73 18.74 -66.80
C LEU A 5 15.48 17.43 -66.49
N LEU A 6 15.61 16.56 -67.50
CA LEU A 6 16.32 15.27 -67.41
C LEU A 6 17.84 15.42 -67.22
N THR A 7 18.43 16.49 -67.78
CA THR A 7 19.86 16.78 -67.61
C THR A 7 20.15 17.38 -66.23
N TYR A 8 19.26 18.22 -65.71
CA TYR A 8 19.36 18.78 -64.36
C TYR A 8 19.22 17.70 -63.27
N LEU A 9 18.29 16.76 -63.47
CA LEU A 9 18.11 15.60 -62.57
C LEU A 9 19.27 14.59 -62.61
N LYS A 10 20.07 14.54 -63.68
CA LYS A 10 21.28 13.69 -63.76
C LYS A 10 22.49 14.32 -63.08
N SER A 11 22.57 15.64 -63.00
CA SER A 11 23.70 16.36 -62.38
C SER A 11 23.65 16.40 -60.85
N ASN A 12 22.46 16.27 -60.25
CA ASN A 12 22.27 16.43 -58.79
C ASN A 12 22.15 15.12 -58.01
N ARG A 13 22.40 13.96 -58.64
CA ARG A 13 22.28 12.64 -57.96
C ARG A 13 23.24 12.48 -56.77
N GLY A 14 24.41 13.11 -56.81
CA GLY A 14 25.37 13.10 -55.69
C GLY A 14 24.92 13.97 -54.52
N VAL A 15 24.37 15.16 -54.80
CA VAL A 15 23.92 16.10 -53.76
C VAL A 15 22.63 15.61 -53.09
N ALA A 16 21.72 15.01 -53.86
CA ALA A 16 20.50 14.41 -53.30
C ALA A 16 20.82 13.26 -52.32
N LEU A 17 21.81 12.42 -52.62
CA LEU A 17 22.24 11.35 -51.72
C LEU A 17 22.80 11.89 -50.39
N ILE A 18 23.62 12.95 -50.46
CA ILE A 18 24.19 13.59 -49.27
C ILE A 18 23.08 14.19 -48.39
N TYR A 19 22.08 14.83 -48.98
CA TYR A 19 20.92 15.37 -48.25
C TYR A 19 20.09 14.27 -47.57
N VAL A 20 19.86 13.16 -48.26
CA VAL A 20 19.11 12.02 -47.68
C VAL A 20 19.88 11.39 -46.52
N ILE A 21 21.20 11.23 -46.66
CA ILE A 21 22.05 10.71 -45.57
C ILE A 21 22.05 11.68 -44.39
N PHE A 22 22.24 12.98 -44.62
CA PHE A 22 22.25 13.98 -43.56
C PHE A 22 20.91 14.03 -42.82
N LEU A 23 19.80 14.01 -43.55
CA LEU A 23 18.45 13.97 -42.99
C LEU A 23 18.22 12.70 -42.16
N ALA A 24 18.62 11.52 -42.68
CA ALA A 24 18.53 10.26 -41.94
C ALA A 24 19.39 10.27 -40.67
N THR A 25 20.55 10.93 -40.69
CA THR A 25 21.46 11.01 -39.53
C THR A 25 20.88 11.91 -38.43
N VAL A 26 20.32 13.07 -38.81
CA VAL A 26 19.66 13.99 -37.87
C VAL A 26 18.42 13.34 -37.25
N ILE A 27 17.65 12.58 -38.03
CA ILE A 27 16.45 11.87 -37.54
C ILE A 27 16.83 10.73 -36.61
N ALA A 28 17.86 9.93 -36.94
CA ALA A 28 18.36 8.88 -36.06
C ALA A 28 18.86 9.45 -34.72
N ALA A 29 19.56 10.59 -34.75
CA ALA A 29 20.01 11.26 -33.53
C ALA A 29 18.83 11.73 -32.66
N ALA A 30 17.77 12.29 -33.25
CA ALA A 30 16.57 12.70 -32.51
C ALA A 30 15.82 11.51 -31.89
N GLY A 31 15.69 10.40 -32.63
CA GLY A 31 15.04 9.18 -32.13
C GLY A 31 15.79 8.56 -30.94
N ILE A 32 17.12 8.56 -30.98
CA ILE A 32 17.96 8.08 -29.85
C ILE A 32 17.76 8.96 -28.61
N ILE A 33 17.71 10.29 -28.77
CA ILE A 33 17.51 11.22 -27.65
C ILE A 33 16.15 11.01 -27.00
N LEU A 34 15.08 10.87 -27.79
CA LEU A 34 13.72 10.64 -27.29
C LEU A 34 13.58 9.27 -26.60
N TRP A 35 14.19 8.24 -27.16
CA TRP A 35 14.25 6.92 -26.55
C TRP A 35 14.98 6.94 -25.20
N GLN A 36 16.12 7.63 -25.12
CA GLN A 36 16.84 7.82 -23.85
C GLN A 36 15.96 8.52 -22.81
N THR A 37 15.19 9.54 -23.20
CA THR A 37 14.27 10.22 -22.27
C THR A 37 13.09 9.33 -21.83
N SER A 38 12.56 8.48 -22.70
CA SER A 38 11.47 7.56 -22.35
C SER A 38 11.94 6.42 -21.45
N ALA A 39 13.08 5.80 -21.77
CA ALA A 39 13.69 4.76 -20.94
C ALA A 39 14.10 5.33 -19.57
N ALA A 40 14.57 6.57 -19.54
CA ALA A 40 14.85 7.29 -18.30
C ALA A 40 13.58 7.58 -17.50
N GLY A 41 12.46 7.96 -18.12
CA GLY A 41 11.18 8.21 -17.42
C GLY A 41 10.58 6.94 -16.78
N ILE A 42 10.64 5.80 -17.47
CA ILE A 42 10.17 4.51 -16.93
C ILE A 42 11.09 4.03 -15.79
N ARG A 43 12.40 4.21 -15.93
CA ARG A 43 13.33 3.95 -14.82
C ARG A 43 13.04 4.90 -13.67
N ALA A 44 12.85 6.19 -13.91
CA ALA A 44 12.51 7.17 -12.88
C ALA A 44 11.19 6.84 -12.17
N SER A 45 10.20 6.31 -12.89
CA SER A 45 8.94 5.78 -12.33
C SER A 45 9.18 4.65 -11.35
N GLN A 46 9.89 3.61 -11.80
CA GLN A 46 10.20 2.44 -10.98
C GLN A 46 11.10 2.85 -9.82
N THR A 47 12.08 3.73 -10.04
CA THR A 47 12.91 4.33 -9.01
C THR A 47 12.07 5.12 -8.02
N SER A 48 11.10 5.95 -8.43
CA SER A 48 10.25 6.71 -7.50
C SER A 48 9.32 5.81 -6.67
N GLU A 49 8.76 4.74 -7.26
CA GLU A 49 8.02 3.72 -6.52
C GLU A 49 8.93 3.00 -5.51
N MET A 50 10.10 2.56 -5.97
CA MET A 50 11.08 1.89 -5.15
C MET A 50 11.62 2.82 -4.06
N GLU A 51 11.87 4.10 -4.33
CA GLU A 51 12.25 5.12 -3.35
C GLU A 51 11.17 5.26 -2.29
N SER A 52 9.90 5.23 -2.68
CA SER A 52 8.79 5.33 -1.74
C SER A 52 8.65 4.08 -0.88
N LYS A 53 8.70 2.88 -1.50
CA LYS A 53 8.69 1.60 -0.79
C LYS A 53 9.90 1.48 0.15
N ALA A 54 11.09 1.87 -0.32
CA ALA A 54 12.31 1.90 0.46
C ALA A 54 12.21 2.91 1.61
N TYR A 55 11.64 4.08 1.39
CA TYR A 55 11.40 5.06 2.44
C TYR A 55 10.45 4.51 3.51
N TYR A 56 9.37 3.82 3.11
CA TYR A 56 8.46 3.16 4.07
C TYR A 56 9.14 2.05 4.84
N ASN A 57 9.90 1.20 4.17
CA ASN A 57 10.65 0.15 4.84
C ASN A 57 11.68 0.73 5.81
N ALA A 58 12.37 1.83 5.44
CA ALA A 58 13.37 2.50 6.27
C ALA A 58 12.72 3.08 7.53
N ARG A 59 11.56 3.69 7.35
CA ARG A 59 10.79 4.22 8.46
C ARG A 59 10.36 3.12 9.41
N SER A 60 9.78 2.04 8.90
CA SER A 60 9.38 0.91 9.72
C SER A 60 10.57 0.29 10.46
N ALA A 61 11.77 0.31 9.89
CA ALA A 61 13.00 -0.06 10.59
C ALA A 61 13.27 0.83 11.80
N VAL A 62 13.14 2.16 11.69
CA VAL A 62 13.32 3.08 12.83
C VAL A 62 12.34 2.77 13.95
N GLU A 63 11.10 2.48 13.58
CA GLU A 63 10.04 2.22 14.54
C GLU A 63 10.27 0.88 15.27
N ILE A 64 10.74 -0.14 14.57
CA ILE A 64 11.16 -1.42 15.16
C ILE A 64 12.36 -1.21 16.09
N ALA A 65 13.34 -0.41 15.67
CA ALA A 65 14.48 -0.05 16.50
C ALA A 65 14.05 0.65 17.79
N MET A 66 13.03 1.53 17.74
CA MET A 66 12.46 2.13 18.94
C MET A 66 11.80 1.09 19.84
N GLY A 67 11.02 0.16 19.28
CA GLY A 67 10.44 -0.96 20.03
C GLY A 67 11.52 -1.76 20.78
N LEU A 68 12.66 -2.02 20.14
CA LEU A 68 13.79 -2.68 20.80
C LEU A 68 14.35 -1.85 21.96
N ILE A 69 14.65 -0.56 21.73
CA ILE A 69 15.20 0.31 22.79
C ILE A 69 14.27 0.36 24.01
N LEU A 70 12.95 0.32 23.77
CA LEU A 70 11.94 0.31 24.83
C LEU A 70 11.95 -0.96 25.68
N VAL A 71 12.18 -2.11 25.06
CA VAL A 71 12.13 -3.41 25.74
C VAL A 71 13.41 -3.69 26.54
N ASP A 72 14.56 -3.15 26.14
CA ASP A 72 15.88 -3.62 26.61
C ASP A 72 16.87 -2.50 26.98
N VAL A 73 16.42 -1.54 27.80
CA VAL A 73 17.19 -0.33 28.20
C VAL A 73 18.57 -0.63 28.83
N GLU A 74 18.79 -1.81 29.43
CA GLU A 74 19.97 -2.02 30.29
C GLU A 74 21.00 -3.08 29.86
N ASP A 75 20.75 -4.04 28.94
CA ASP A 75 21.70 -5.18 28.86
C ASP A 75 21.88 -5.92 27.51
N ARG A 76 21.34 -5.44 26.37
CA ARG A 76 21.31 -6.27 25.14
C ARG A 76 21.66 -5.64 23.80
N PHE A 77 22.08 -4.37 23.76
CA PHE A 77 22.58 -3.77 22.53
C PHE A 77 24.10 -3.76 22.52
N GLU A 78 24.70 -4.59 21.65
CA GLU A 78 26.05 -4.28 21.18
C GLU A 78 25.91 -3.07 20.26
N THR A 79 26.30 -1.89 20.77
CA THR A 79 26.41 -0.68 19.95
C THR A 79 27.22 -1.01 18.69
N ASP A 80 26.72 -0.59 17.52
CA ASP A 80 27.29 -0.84 16.18
C ASP A 80 26.81 -2.10 15.43
N ASP A 81 25.99 -2.98 16.03
CA ASP A 81 25.38 -4.09 15.29
C ASP A 81 24.28 -3.62 14.33
N THR A 82 24.20 -4.27 13.15
CA THR A 82 23.14 -4.03 12.17
C THR A 82 22.10 -5.14 12.25
N TYR A 83 20.85 -4.74 12.47
CA TYR A 83 19.70 -5.63 12.48
C TYR A 83 19.00 -5.60 11.13
N TYR A 84 18.61 -6.76 10.63
CA TYR A 84 17.93 -6.98 9.36
C TYR A 84 16.56 -7.60 9.62
N GLY A 85 15.53 -7.13 8.94
CA GLY A 85 14.16 -7.64 9.14
C GLY A 85 13.25 -7.49 7.93
N LYS A 86 12.10 -8.15 8.00
CA LYS A 86 11.09 -8.18 6.94
C LYS A 86 9.73 -7.77 7.49
N LEU A 87 9.00 -6.91 6.80
CA LEU A 87 7.69 -6.45 7.25
C LEU A 87 6.70 -7.62 7.30
N GLY A 88 5.89 -7.65 8.36
CA GLY A 88 4.98 -8.76 8.65
C GLY A 88 5.66 -10.03 9.18
N ASN A 89 6.97 -9.97 9.51
CA ASN A 89 7.69 -11.04 10.20
C ASN A 89 8.38 -10.49 11.46
N PRO A 90 8.04 -10.98 12.67
CA PRO A 90 8.57 -10.43 13.92
C PRO A 90 10.04 -10.80 14.19
N GLN A 91 10.70 -11.62 13.37
CA GLN A 91 12.07 -12.07 13.61
C GLN A 91 13.10 -11.14 12.96
N LEU A 92 14.08 -10.69 13.77
CA LEU A 92 15.25 -9.92 13.32
C LEU A 92 16.50 -10.80 13.26
N SER A 93 17.41 -10.48 12.35
CA SER A 93 18.71 -11.14 12.18
C SER A 93 19.84 -10.13 12.31
N THR A 94 20.97 -10.51 12.92
CA THR A 94 22.21 -9.69 12.93
C THR A 94 23.12 -10.00 11.73
N SER A 95 22.69 -10.92 10.87
CA SER A 95 23.35 -11.22 9.59
C SER A 95 22.38 -10.94 8.43
N PRO A 96 22.87 -10.42 7.29
CA PRO A 96 22.01 -10.19 6.14
C PRO A 96 21.33 -11.48 5.70
N MET A 97 20.01 -11.42 5.48
CA MET A 97 19.21 -12.55 5.05
C MET A 97 19.24 -12.66 3.52
N TYR A 98 19.35 -13.87 2.97
CA TYR A 98 19.33 -14.09 1.53
C TYR A 98 18.34 -15.18 1.10
N ASN A 99 17.72 -14.97 -0.05
CA ASN A 99 16.90 -15.96 -0.74
C ASN A 99 17.79 -17.02 -1.40
N PRO A 100 17.24 -18.18 -1.81
CA PRO A 100 18.00 -19.24 -2.49
C PRO A 100 18.70 -18.80 -3.78
N ASP A 101 18.22 -17.73 -4.40
CA ASP A 101 18.80 -17.10 -5.60
C ASP A 101 19.93 -16.10 -5.28
N GLY A 102 20.29 -15.92 -4.00
CA GLY A 102 21.32 -15.00 -3.53
C GLY A 102 20.88 -13.54 -3.39
N SER A 103 19.61 -13.22 -3.64
CA SER A 103 19.06 -11.88 -3.36
C SER A 103 18.80 -11.66 -1.88
N GLU A 104 18.72 -10.41 -1.44
CA GLU A 104 18.42 -10.09 -0.05
C GLU A 104 16.97 -10.45 0.27
N ALA A 105 16.76 -11.03 1.45
CA ALA A 105 15.47 -11.53 1.92
C ALA A 105 14.90 -10.68 3.08
N TYR A 106 15.33 -9.42 3.16
CA TYR A 106 14.93 -8.45 4.19
C TYR A 106 14.44 -7.17 3.52
N ASP A 107 13.45 -6.52 4.14
CA ASP A 107 12.85 -5.27 3.64
C ASP A 107 13.59 -4.05 4.19
N PHE A 108 14.24 -4.19 5.35
CA PHE A 108 14.93 -3.10 6.03
C PHE A 108 16.13 -3.58 6.86
N ALA A 109 17.05 -2.65 7.13
CA ALA A 109 18.14 -2.79 8.08
C ALA A 109 18.23 -1.55 8.98
N PHE A 110 18.73 -1.68 10.20
CA PHE A 110 19.04 -0.52 11.04
C PHE A 110 20.17 -0.77 12.03
N THR A 111 20.81 0.30 12.49
CA THR A 111 21.75 0.31 13.61
C THR A 111 21.27 1.27 14.69
N ILE A 112 21.63 0.98 15.95
CA ILE A 112 21.35 1.85 17.10
C ILE A 112 22.69 2.27 17.70
N ASN A 113 22.98 3.57 17.68
CA ASN A 113 24.14 4.16 18.34
C ASN A 113 23.69 4.85 19.62
N ILE A 114 24.42 4.63 20.70
CA ILE A 114 24.11 5.17 22.03
C ILE A 114 25.23 6.13 22.43
N GLU A 115 24.88 7.39 22.68
CA GLU A 115 25.80 8.43 23.13
C GLU A 115 25.33 8.99 24.47
N ASN A 116 26.25 9.24 25.40
CA ASN A 116 25.93 9.95 26.65
C ASN A 116 26.33 11.42 26.49
N ASP A 117 25.36 12.33 26.56
CA ASP A 117 25.59 13.78 26.58
C ASP A 117 26.03 14.19 28.00
N GLU A 118 27.34 14.28 28.21
CA GLU A 118 27.95 14.64 29.50
C GLU A 118 27.54 16.04 30.01
N GLU A 119 27.11 16.95 29.13
CA GLU A 119 26.67 18.31 29.54
C GLU A 119 25.24 18.32 30.06
N LYS A 120 24.39 17.39 29.60
CA LYS A 120 22.97 17.31 29.97
C LYS A 120 22.61 16.13 30.88
N ASP A 121 23.56 15.26 31.18
CA ASP A 121 23.35 14.01 31.94
C ASP A 121 22.24 13.15 31.31
N GLU A 122 22.30 13.00 29.98
CA GLU A 122 21.23 12.40 29.18
C GLU A 122 21.79 11.42 28.14
N THR A 123 21.22 10.22 28.06
CA THR A 123 21.54 9.23 27.02
C THR A 123 20.75 9.54 25.75
N VAL A 124 21.41 9.56 24.60
CA VAL A 124 20.82 9.82 23.28
C VAL A 124 21.02 8.60 22.40
N PHE A 125 19.93 8.15 21.79
CA PHE A 125 19.88 7.08 20.81
C PHE A 125 19.83 7.67 19.41
N THR A 126 20.72 7.24 18.54
CA THR A 126 20.68 7.54 17.11
C THR A 126 20.44 6.25 16.35
N VAL A 127 19.26 6.14 15.72
CA VAL A 127 18.91 5.05 14.83
C VAL A 127 19.20 5.45 13.40
N ASN A 128 20.01 4.65 12.72
CA ASN A 128 20.22 4.77 11.29
C ASN A 128 19.50 3.60 10.62
N ALA A 129 18.45 3.89 9.88
CA ALA A 129 17.67 2.88 9.18
C ALA A 129 17.84 2.99 7.67
N THR A 130 17.92 1.83 7.03
CA THR A 130 17.95 1.65 5.59
C THR A 130 16.77 0.79 5.20
N GLY A 131 15.85 1.31 4.42
CA GLY A 131 14.82 0.50 3.79
C GLY A 131 15.21 0.16 2.38
N ILE A 132 14.89 -1.05 1.97
CA ILE A 132 15.25 -1.62 0.68
C ILE A 132 13.97 -1.95 -0.07
N SER A 133 13.92 -1.62 -1.34
CA SER A 133 12.89 -2.11 -2.24
C SER A 133 13.48 -2.57 -3.58
N GLY A 134 12.84 -3.58 -4.17
CA GLY A 134 13.27 -4.26 -5.40
C GLY A 134 13.61 -5.73 -5.16
N GLY A 135 13.10 -6.62 -6.03
CA GLY A 135 13.36 -8.07 -6.01
C GLY A 135 14.60 -8.49 -6.79
N SER A 136 14.88 -9.80 -6.80
CA SER A 136 16.07 -10.40 -7.43
C SER A 136 16.19 -10.06 -8.92
N GLY A 137 17.10 -9.12 -9.25
CA GLY A 137 17.53 -8.84 -10.63
C GLY A 137 17.51 -7.37 -11.07
N LYS A 138 16.92 -6.44 -10.31
CA LYS A 138 16.81 -5.00 -10.67
C LYS A 138 17.62 -4.08 -9.76
N GLU A 139 17.87 -2.84 -10.24
CA GLU A 139 18.50 -1.76 -9.47
C GLU A 139 17.75 -1.55 -8.15
N LYS A 140 18.37 -1.95 -7.05
CA LYS A 140 17.83 -1.80 -5.70
C LYS A 140 17.81 -0.32 -5.34
N THR A 141 16.71 0.13 -4.75
CA THR A 141 16.66 1.45 -4.14
C THR A 141 16.74 1.27 -2.63
N ALA A 142 17.71 1.96 -2.03
CA ALA A 142 17.89 2.03 -0.60
C ALA A 142 17.65 3.47 -0.15
N THR A 143 16.78 3.65 0.84
CA THR A 143 16.56 4.96 1.45
C THR A 143 17.08 4.93 2.87
N ASN A 144 17.97 5.88 3.19
CA ASN A 144 18.51 6.03 4.53
C ASN A 144 17.75 7.12 5.27
N ILE A 145 17.32 6.80 6.48
CA ILE A 145 16.70 7.73 7.39
C ILE A 145 17.41 7.63 8.74
N GLN A 146 17.77 8.77 9.32
CA GLN A 146 18.29 8.85 10.67
C GLN A 146 17.23 9.41 11.61
N PHE A 147 17.15 8.85 12.80
CA PHE A 147 16.28 9.30 13.86
C PHE A 147 17.04 9.36 15.18
N ILE A 148 16.90 10.46 15.90
CA ILE A 148 17.65 10.72 17.13
C ILE A 148 16.65 10.96 18.25
N ILE A 149 16.72 10.26 19.38
CA ILE A 149 15.85 10.48 20.55
C ILE A 149 16.66 10.36 21.85
N SER A 150 16.33 11.12 22.89
CA SER A 150 16.91 10.91 24.22
C SER A 150 16.14 9.90 25.08
N MET A 151 16.83 9.23 26.00
CA MET A 151 16.22 8.34 27.00
C MET A 151 15.11 9.04 27.79
N THR A 152 15.30 10.30 28.16
CA THR A 152 14.27 11.09 28.86
C THR A 152 13.02 11.22 28.01
N ASP A 153 13.17 11.47 26.71
CA ASP A 153 12.05 11.60 25.78
C ASP A 153 11.41 10.24 25.44
N ILE A 154 12.20 9.15 25.47
CA ILE A 154 11.72 7.77 25.36
C ILE A 154 10.82 7.46 26.56
N ILE A 155 11.31 7.63 27.78
CA ILE A 155 10.57 7.36 29.03
C ILE A 155 9.28 8.19 29.07
N ARG A 156 9.35 9.48 28.73
CA ARG A 156 8.16 10.36 28.64
C ARG A 156 7.13 9.90 27.59
N SER A 157 7.58 9.26 26.51
CA SER A 157 6.73 8.79 25.41
C SER A 157 5.96 7.50 25.72
N VAL A 158 6.50 6.68 26.63
CA VAL A 158 5.93 5.37 27.05
C VAL A 158 5.04 5.53 28.26
N GLU A 159 5.46 6.36 29.22
CA GLU A 159 4.80 6.47 30.52
C GLU A 159 3.57 7.39 30.49
N GLY A 160 3.20 7.93 29.32
CA GLY A 160 2.02 8.80 29.20
C GLY A 160 2.04 9.93 30.22
N GLY A 161 3.21 10.47 30.55
CA GLY A 161 3.41 11.54 31.52
C GLY A 161 2.70 11.34 32.87
N SER A 162 3.35 10.70 33.82
CA SER A 162 3.51 11.20 35.20
C SER A 162 4.21 10.16 36.08
N ASP A 163 5.32 10.55 36.68
CA ASP A 163 5.97 9.90 37.84
C ASP A 163 5.07 9.74 39.09
N THR A 164 3.75 9.98 39.01
CA THR A 164 2.86 10.00 40.19
C THR A 164 1.41 9.56 39.95
N ILE A 165 1.13 8.72 38.94
CA ILE A 165 -0.08 7.88 39.02
C ILE A 165 0.39 6.62 39.77
N GLY A 166 -0.06 6.42 41.02
CA GLY A 166 0.52 5.46 41.98
C GLY A 166 0.95 4.10 41.42
N SER A 167 1.92 3.46 42.09
CA SER A 167 2.70 2.26 41.68
C SER A 167 1.93 1.03 41.17
N ASP A 168 0.60 1.04 41.22
CA ASP A 168 -0.26 -0.13 41.05
C ASP A 168 -1.26 0.00 39.88
N ILE A 169 -1.21 1.08 39.08
CA ILE A 169 -2.11 1.28 37.91
C ILE A 169 -1.36 0.97 36.61
N PRO A 170 -1.81 -0.02 35.80
CA PRO A 170 -1.16 -0.34 34.53
C PRO A 170 -1.33 0.81 33.52
N ALA A 171 -0.26 1.17 32.83
CA ALA A 171 -0.34 2.05 31.66
C ALA A 171 -1.22 1.41 30.57
N VAL A 172 -1.89 2.20 29.72
CA VAL A 172 -2.73 1.65 28.63
C VAL A 172 -1.93 0.72 27.72
N ILE A 173 -0.69 1.12 27.46
CA ILE A 173 0.34 0.32 26.82
C ILE A 173 1.47 0.18 27.84
N SER A 174 1.88 -1.05 28.16
CA SER A 174 2.97 -1.36 29.07
C SER A 174 4.33 -0.91 28.50
N LYS A 175 5.38 -1.01 29.33
CA LYS A 175 6.77 -0.73 28.91
C LYS A 175 7.26 -1.67 27.81
N ASP A 176 6.81 -2.92 27.80
CA ASP A 176 7.13 -3.90 26.76
C ASP A 176 6.23 -3.81 25.51
N GLY A 177 5.41 -2.76 25.42
CA GLY A 177 4.55 -2.51 24.27
C GLY A 177 3.32 -3.41 24.21
N THR A 178 2.93 -4.09 25.28
CA THR A 178 1.68 -4.86 25.32
C THR A 178 0.51 -4.00 25.79
N THR A 179 -0.69 -4.28 25.30
CA THR A 179 -1.90 -3.61 25.83
C THR A 179 -2.28 -4.24 27.17
N ASN A 180 -2.38 -3.46 28.26
CA ASN A 180 -2.83 -4.02 29.54
C ASN A 180 -4.36 -4.21 29.61
N TYR A 181 -5.09 -3.61 28.69
CA TYR A 181 -6.54 -3.52 28.71
C TYR A 181 -7.15 -4.19 27.47
N VAL A 182 -8.25 -4.91 27.68
CA VAL A 182 -9.13 -5.31 26.57
C VAL A 182 -9.89 -4.12 26.03
N LEU A 183 -10.24 -3.17 26.91
CA LEU A 183 -10.95 -1.95 26.56
C LEU A 183 -10.44 -0.79 27.41
N PHE A 184 -9.97 0.27 26.77
CA PHE A 184 -9.70 1.53 27.45
C PHE A 184 -10.31 2.70 26.68
N VAL A 185 -11.09 3.55 27.35
CA VAL A 185 -11.75 4.69 26.69
C VAL A 185 -11.49 6.03 27.38
N SER A 186 -11.59 7.12 26.62
CA SER A 186 -11.43 8.47 27.16
C SER A 186 -12.63 8.90 28.00
N SER A 187 -13.81 8.40 27.66
CA SER A 187 -15.06 8.85 28.28
C SER A 187 -16.05 7.69 28.49
N THR A 188 -17.12 7.59 27.72
CA THR A 188 -18.22 6.68 28.06
C THR A 188 -17.94 5.23 27.66
N ILE A 189 -18.23 4.31 28.58
CA ILE A 189 -18.46 2.89 28.29
C ILE A 189 -19.97 2.63 28.43
N ASP A 190 -20.67 2.40 27.33
CA ASP A 190 -22.12 2.13 27.31
C ASP A 190 -22.42 0.66 27.02
N LEU A 191 -22.76 -0.08 28.08
CA LEU A 191 -23.28 -1.45 28.05
C LEU A 191 -24.75 -1.49 28.53
N GLY A 192 -25.45 -0.36 28.47
CA GLY A 192 -26.82 -0.19 28.98
C GLY A 192 -27.90 -0.91 28.15
N SER A 193 -27.53 -1.56 27.05
CA SER A 193 -28.47 -2.24 26.15
C SER A 193 -28.04 -3.67 25.80
N GLY A 194 -29.02 -4.55 25.59
CA GLY A 194 -28.82 -5.96 25.22
C GLY A 194 -27.94 -6.77 26.19
N SER A 195 -27.02 -7.59 25.68
CA SER A 195 -26.22 -8.55 26.47
C SER A 195 -24.74 -8.58 26.03
N PRO A 196 -24.03 -7.44 26.02
CA PRO A 196 -22.60 -7.41 25.68
C PRO A 196 -21.76 -8.07 26.78
N TYR A 197 -20.65 -8.69 26.37
CA TYR A 197 -19.77 -9.45 27.26
C TYR A 197 -18.32 -9.05 27.05
N ILE A 198 -17.66 -8.54 28.09
CA ILE A 198 -16.23 -8.18 28.07
C ILE A 198 -15.46 -9.17 28.96
N ILE A 199 -14.37 -9.73 28.43
CA ILE A 199 -13.50 -10.69 29.12
C ILE A 199 -12.10 -10.10 29.17
N GLY A 200 -11.67 -9.66 30.35
CA GLY A 200 -10.42 -8.95 30.56
C GLY A 200 -10.60 -7.59 31.24
N GLN A 201 -9.50 -6.86 31.38
CA GLN A 201 -9.45 -5.59 32.10
C GLN A 201 -10.00 -4.44 31.25
N ALA A 202 -10.95 -3.70 31.80
CA ALA A 202 -11.53 -2.53 31.14
C ALA A 202 -11.22 -1.25 31.92
N GLY A 203 -11.22 -0.09 31.27
CA GLY A 203 -11.03 1.18 31.98
C GLY A 203 -11.54 2.41 31.23
N THR A 204 -11.77 3.47 31.99
CA THR A 204 -12.08 4.80 31.45
C THR A 204 -11.46 5.92 32.28
N ASN A 205 -11.09 7.02 31.61
CA ASN A 205 -10.67 8.26 32.26
C ASN A 205 -11.79 9.02 32.96
N LYS A 206 -13.00 9.06 32.38
CA LYS A 206 -14.12 9.89 32.88
C LYS A 206 -15.46 9.43 32.35
N GLY A 207 -16.53 10.00 32.90
CA GLY A 207 -17.87 9.77 32.40
C GLY A 207 -18.44 8.42 32.82
N PRO A 208 -19.69 8.14 32.44
CA PRO A 208 -20.38 6.99 33.00
C PRO A 208 -19.91 5.69 32.35
N VAL A 209 -19.82 4.64 33.18
CA VAL A 209 -19.83 3.24 32.77
C VAL A 209 -21.24 2.72 33.00
N LEU A 210 -22.02 2.61 31.93
CA LEU A 210 -23.42 2.21 31.98
C LEU A 210 -23.56 0.71 31.83
N PHE A 211 -24.35 0.09 32.71
CA PHE A 211 -24.69 -1.32 32.62
C PHE A 211 -26.19 -1.55 32.66
N ASN A 212 -26.61 -2.68 32.10
CA ASN A 212 -27.93 -3.26 32.33
C ASN A 212 -27.85 -4.59 33.09
N TYR A 213 -28.97 -5.31 33.19
CA TYR A 213 -29.05 -6.59 33.91
C TYR A 213 -28.23 -7.74 33.29
N SER A 214 -27.87 -7.67 32.01
CA SER A 214 -27.28 -8.77 31.25
C SER A 214 -25.87 -8.49 30.73
N SER A 215 -25.44 -7.23 30.72
CA SER A 215 -24.07 -6.82 30.41
C SER A 215 -23.09 -7.34 31.46
N ARG A 216 -21.87 -7.71 31.05
CA ARG A 216 -20.85 -8.29 31.95
C ARG A 216 -19.43 -7.82 31.59
N ILE A 217 -18.61 -7.65 32.63
CA ILE A 217 -17.15 -7.56 32.55
C ILE A 217 -16.62 -8.65 33.48
N VAL A 218 -15.85 -9.60 32.98
CA VAL A 218 -15.36 -10.76 33.75
C VAL A 218 -13.88 -10.99 33.50
N SER A 219 -13.21 -11.70 34.41
CA SER A 219 -11.89 -12.28 34.15
C SER A 219 -11.99 -13.52 33.24
N ASP A 220 -10.84 -14.00 32.75
CA ASP A 220 -10.80 -15.14 31.82
C ASP A 220 -11.22 -16.47 32.46
N ASP A 221 -11.04 -16.62 33.78
CA ASP A 221 -11.52 -17.75 34.57
C ASP A 221 -13.01 -17.66 34.95
N GLY A 222 -13.70 -16.61 34.50
CA GLY A 222 -15.12 -16.36 34.78
C GLY A 222 -15.39 -15.72 36.15
N GLY A 223 -14.34 -15.32 36.88
CA GLY A 223 -14.43 -14.48 38.06
C GLY A 223 -14.74 -13.01 37.72
N PRO A 224 -14.72 -12.12 38.73
CA PRO A 224 -14.98 -10.71 38.50
C PRO A 224 -13.88 -10.09 37.64
N GLY A 225 -14.29 -9.28 36.67
CA GLY A 225 -13.34 -8.52 35.85
C GLY A 225 -12.82 -7.29 36.60
N ILE A 226 -11.77 -6.64 36.10
CA ILE A 226 -11.26 -5.40 36.70
C ILE A 226 -11.73 -4.21 35.85
N LEU A 227 -12.28 -3.20 36.52
CA LEU A 227 -12.71 -1.94 35.94
C LEU A 227 -11.90 -0.77 36.54
N TYR A 228 -11.02 -0.18 35.75
CA TYR A 228 -10.22 0.97 36.14
C TYR A 228 -10.98 2.29 35.89
N LEU A 229 -11.09 3.12 36.91
CA LEU A 229 -11.93 4.31 36.92
C LEU A 229 -11.12 5.58 37.23
N GLY A 230 -11.12 6.52 36.30
CA GLY A 230 -10.48 7.81 36.50
C GLY A 230 -11.26 8.78 37.40
N PRO A 231 -10.75 10.01 37.58
CA PRO A 231 -11.21 10.93 38.63
C PRO A 231 -12.68 11.34 38.55
N GLU A 232 -13.28 11.28 37.36
CA GLU A 232 -14.68 11.65 37.09
C GLU A 232 -15.48 10.48 36.50
N ALA A 233 -14.98 9.25 36.65
CA ALA A 233 -15.66 8.06 36.18
C ALA A 233 -16.65 7.55 37.24
N GLU A 234 -17.89 7.32 36.83
CA GLU A 234 -18.94 6.79 37.69
C GLU A 234 -19.56 5.55 37.06
N VAL A 235 -19.94 4.57 37.87
CA VAL A 235 -20.56 3.33 37.39
C VAL A 235 -22.05 3.37 37.67
N GLU A 236 -22.87 3.23 36.62
CA GLU A 236 -24.33 3.17 36.74
C GLU A 236 -24.84 1.77 36.39
N TYR A 237 -25.56 1.15 37.31
CA TYR A 237 -26.19 -0.15 37.11
C TYR A 237 -27.52 -0.27 37.86
N PRO A 238 -28.42 -1.21 37.47
CA PRO A 238 -29.73 -1.34 38.11
C PRO A 238 -29.64 -1.65 39.62
N GLN A 239 -30.53 -1.08 40.43
CA GLN A 239 -30.52 -1.18 41.91
C GLN A 239 -30.54 -2.60 42.51
N ASN A 240 -30.83 -3.63 41.71
CA ASN A 240 -30.89 -5.04 42.14
C ASN A 240 -29.94 -5.93 41.32
N ARG A 241 -28.83 -5.38 40.83
CA ARG A 241 -27.78 -6.12 40.14
C ARG A 241 -26.53 -6.16 41.01
N ASP A 242 -25.98 -7.36 41.17
CA ASP A 242 -24.66 -7.55 41.77
C ASP A 242 -23.57 -7.12 40.78
N ALA A 243 -22.47 -6.57 41.30
CA ALA A 243 -21.32 -6.22 40.48
C ALA A 243 -20.55 -7.48 40.11
N ASP A 244 -20.39 -7.71 38.80
CA ASP A 244 -19.54 -8.77 38.26
C ASP A 244 -18.08 -8.28 38.07
N TRP A 245 -17.71 -7.13 38.64
CA TRP A 245 -16.39 -6.50 38.47
C TRP A 245 -15.86 -5.94 39.80
N GLU A 246 -14.55 -5.74 39.85
CA GLU A 246 -13.83 -5.01 40.89
C GLU A 246 -13.43 -3.63 40.36
N GLU A 247 -13.68 -2.58 41.15
CA GLU A 247 -13.40 -1.20 40.79
C GLU A 247 -12.05 -0.75 41.35
N ILE A 248 -11.17 -0.24 40.47
CA ILE A 248 -9.88 0.35 40.86
C ILE A 248 -9.86 1.80 40.41
N HIS A 249 -9.81 2.73 41.37
CA HIS A 249 -9.80 4.16 41.07
C HIS A 249 -8.38 4.71 40.90
N PHE A 250 -8.22 5.64 39.97
CA PHE A 250 -6.98 6.36 39.74
C PHE A 250 -7.16 7.88 39.77
N GLY A 251 -6.13 8.59 40.26
CA GLY A 251 -6.22 10.00 40.65
C GLY A 251 -6.04 11.03 39.54
N ASN A 252 -5.51 10.65 38.37
CA ASN A 252 -5.28 11.55 37.23
C ASN A 252 -5.72 10.89 35.93
N GLU A 253 -6.33 11.65 35.00
CA GLU A 253 -6.64 11.12 33.66
C GLU A 253 -5.37 10.52 33.00
N ILE A 254 -5.49 9.31 32.48
CA ILE A 254 -4.44 8.67 31.68
C ILE A 254 -4.43 9.32 30.31
N ARG A 255 -3.29 9.89 29.91
CA ARG A 255 -3.18 10.57 28.63
C ARG A 255 -3.40 9.59 27.48
N MET A 256 -4.44 9.84 26.68
CA MET A 256 -4.68 9.03 25.50
C MET A 256 -3.63 9.24 24.43
N PRO A 257 -3.28 8.17 23.72
CA PRO A 257 -2.38 8.28 22.62
C PRO A 257 -3.12 8.74 21.35
N ALA A 258 -2.73 9.85 20.72
CA ALA A 258 -3.18 10.28 19.40
C ALA A 258 -2.73 9.38 18.22
N VAL A 259 -3.24 9.75 17.05
CA VAL A 259 -3.10 8.98 15.82
C VAL A 259 -1.90 9.47 15.01
N PRO A 260 -1.10 8.56 14.45
CA PRO A 260 0.03 8.88 13.59
C PRO A 260 -0.38 9.74 12.39
N ALA A 261 0.50 10.65 11.96
CA ALA A 261 0.42 11.18 10.60
C ALA A 261 0.69 10.06 9.60
N LEU A 262 0.14 10.14 8.40
CA LEU A 262 0.53 9.22 7.33
C LEU A 262 1.43 9.95 6.34
N PRO A 263 2.39 9.22 5.77
CA PRO A 263 3.18 9.75 4.70
C PRO A 263 2.31 10.08 3.49
N GLY A 264 2.71 11.14 2.77
CA GLY A 264 2.08 11.50 1.51
C GLY A 264 2.17 10.37 0.48
N ALA A 265 1.23 10.33 -0.45
CA ALA A 265 1.30 9.44 -1.62
C ALA A 265 2.68 9.47 -2.27
N PRO A 266 3.19 8.35 -2.80
CA PRO A 266 4.33 8.41 -3.70
C PRO A 266 4.05 9.35 -4.87
N ASN A 267 5.09 10.06 -5.32
CA ASN A 267 4.97 10.88 -6.52
C ASN A 267 4.62 9.99 -7.71
N ILE A 268 3.66 10.45 -8.51
CA ILE A 268 3.26 9.78 -9.73
C ILE A 268 4.45 9.78 -10.69
N PRO A 269 4.77 8.64 -11.31
CA PRO A 269 5.70 8.55 -12.43
C PRO A 269 5.56 9.65 -13.47
N GLU A 270 6.66 10.28 -13.87
CA GLU A 270 6.63 11.17 -15.03
C GLU A 270 6.28 10.39 -16.30
N ILE A 271 5.40 10.99 -17.11
CA ILE A 271 4.99 10.43 -18.39
C ILE A 271 6.22 10.33 -19.29
N PRO A 272 6.54 9.15 -19.86
CA PRO A 272 7.64 9.04 -20.81
C PRO A 272 7.42 10.01 -21.99
N GLY A 273 8.47 10.72 -22.39
CA GLY A 273 8.42 11.58 -23.57
C GLY A 273 8.06 10.75 -24.81
N LEU A 274 6.97 11.10 -25.48
CA LEU A 274 6.56 10.42 -26.70
C LEU A 274 7.51 10.77 -27.86
N PRO A 275 7.86 9.80 -28.73
CA PRO A 275 8.53 10.12 -29.97
C PRO A 275 7.67 11.07 -30.81
N ASP A 276 8.28 12.13 -31.35
CA ASP A 276 7.59 13.06 -32.24
C ASP A 276 7.17 12.33 -33.53
N ASP A 277 5.88 12.41 -33.86
CA ASP A 277 5.26 11.80 -35.05
C ASP A 277 5.95 12.24 -36.36
N SER A 278 6.62 13.41 -36.35
CA SER A 278 7.41 13.91 -37.48
C SER A 278 8.58 13.00 -37.89
N SER A 279 9.04 12.12 -37.00
CA SER A 279 10.17 11.20 -37.22
C SER A 279 9.76 9.77 -37.60
N VAL A 280 8.46 9.46 -37.59
CA VAL A 280 7.95 8.10 -37.78
C VAL A 280 7.96 7.73 -39.26
N VAL A 281 8.70 6.68 -39.62
CA VAL A 281 8.62 6.09 -40.96
C VAL A 281 7.39 5.18 -41.02
N TRP A 282 6.30 5.72 -41.55
CA TRP A 282 5.02 5.03 -41.67
C TRP A 282 5.02 4.00 -42.80
N SER A 283 4.68 2.76 -42.46
CA SER A 283 4.27 1.72 -43.40
C SER A 283 2.76 1.76 -43.60
N ASP A 284 2.33 1.82 -44.87
CA ASP A 284 0.93 1.67 -45.25
C ASP A 284 0.45 0.20 -45.20
N SER A 285 1.36 -0.74 -44.93
CA SER A 285 1.02 -2.16 -44.83
C SER A 285 0.23 -2.43 -43.55
N VAL A 286 -0.88 -3.15 -43.70
CA VAL A 286 -1.60 -3.74 -42.56
C VAL A 286 -0.86 -5.01 -42.14
N LEU A 287 -0.42 -5.09 -40.89
CA LEU A 287 0.19 -6.30 -40.36
C LEU A 287 -0.90 -7.25 -39.86
N THR A 288 -0.95 -8.46 -40.43
CA THR A 288 -1.88 -9.53 -40.03
C THR A 288 -1.17 -10.77 -39.46
N GLY A 289 0.15 -10.71 -39.26
CA GLY A 289 0.97 -11.82 -38.75
C GLY A 289 2.36 -11.86 -39.37
N GLY A 290 3.15 -12.89 -39.02
CA GLY A 290 4.50 -13.13 -39.54
C GLY A 290 5.61 -12.60 -38.63
N VAL A 291 6.80 -12.40 -39.20
CA VAL A 291 7.97 -11.86 -38.48
C VAL A 291 8.35 -10.52 -39.09
N VAL A 292 8.46 -9.50 -38.24
CA VAL A 292 8.94 -8.16 -38.61
C VAL A 292 10.23 -7.90 -37.85
N ASN A 293 11.30 -7.65 -38.59
CA ASN A 293 12.58 -7.27 -37.98
C ASN A 293 12.54 -5.77 -37.66
N VAL A 294 12.74 -5.42 -36.39
CA VAL A 294 12.81 -4.04 -35.93
C VAL A 294 14.27 -3.73 -35.62
N ALA A 295 14.83 -2.73 -36.32
CA ALA A 295 16.23 -2.38 -36.17
C ALA A 295 16.48 -1.56 -34.89
N PRO A 296 17.65 -1.71 -34.23
CA PRO A 296 17.95 -0.98 -33.00
C PRO A 296 17.96 0.53 -33.22
N GLY A 297 17.44 1.30 -32.25
CA GLY A 297 17.37 2.76 -32.31
C GLY A 297 16.43 3.32 -33.37
N THR A 298 15.60 2.48 -34.00
CA THR A 298 14.63 2.94 -35.01
C THR A 298 13.24 3.13 -34.41
N ILE A 299 12.48 4.05 -35.01
CA ILE A 299 11.05 4.26 -34.77
C ILE A 299 10.32 3.81 -36.03
N GLN A 300 9.61 2.69 -35.96
CA GLN A 300 8.88 2.14 -37.09
C GLN A 300 7.36 2.34 -36.90
N GLY A 301 6.71 2.97 -37.88
CA GLY A 301 5.28 3.25 -37.85
C GLY A 301 4.45 2.25 -38.65
N PHE A 302 3.30 1.84 -38.12
CA PHE A 302 2.30 1.03 -38.83
C PHE A 302 0.93 1.65 -38.72
N ARG A 303 0.30 1.94 -39.86
CA ARG A 303 -1.07 2.48 -39.89
C ARG A 303 -2.08 1.54 -39.24
N ARG A 304 -1.84 0.22 -39.32
CA ARG A 304 -2.72 -0.77 -38.71
C ARG A 304 -2.02 -2.09 -38.43
N ILE A 305 -2.23 -2.61 -37.23
CA ILE A 305 -2.03 -4.02 -36.88
C ILE A 305 -3.41 -4.63 -36.68
N SER A 306 -3.70 -5.75 -37.35
CA SER A 306 -4.99 -6.42 -37.34
C SER A 306 -4.78 -7.93 -37.27
N LEU A 307 -4.69 -8.47 -36.05
CA LEU A 307 -4.47 -9.90 -35.83
C LEU A 307 -5.81 -10.61 -35.60
N GLY A 308 -6.12 -11.58 -36.46
CA GLY A 308 -7.23 -12.49 -36.28
C GLY A 308 -6.94 -13.61 -35.30
N TRP A 309 -7.91 -14.51 -35.15
CA TRP A 309 -7.77 -15.70 -34.32
C TRP A 309 -6.65 -16.60 -34.86
N ASN A 310 -5.69 -16.98 -34.02
CA ASN A 310 -4.46 -17.72 -34.34
C ASN A 310 -3.38 -16.96 -35.12
N ASP A 311 -3.60 -15.70 -35.51
CA ASP A 311 -2.53 -14.93 -36.13
C ASP A 311 -1.43 -14.65 -35.11
N VAL A 312 -0.18 -14.84 -35.51
CA VAL A 312 1.00 -14.55 -34.69
C VAL A 312 1.89 -13.55 -35.42
N LEU A 313 2.06 -12.38 -34.83
CA LEU A 313 3.03 -11.37 -35.24
C LEU A 313 4.20 -11.39 -34.26
N THR A 314 5.40 -11.69 -34.75
CA THR A 314 6.64 -11.58 -33.97
C THR A 314 7.40 -10.32 -34.39
N LEU A 315 7.66 -9.42 -33.45
CA LEU A 315 8.62 -8.33 -33.61
C LEU A 315 10.00 -8.86 -33.17
N SER A 316 10.88 -9.09 -34.13
CA SER A 316 12.24 -9.57 -33.87
C SER A 316 13.17 -8.38 -33.66
N LEU A 317 13.67 -8.25 -32.44
CA LEU A 317 14.52 -7.16 -31.97
C LEU A 317 15.99 -7.60 -31.98
N SER A 318 16.88 -6.68 -32.34
CA SER A 318 18.34 -6.87 -32.25
C SER A 318 19.01 -5.84 -31.32
N GLY A 319 18.20 -5.20 -30.48
CA GLY A 319 18.52 -4.07 -29.62
C GLY A 319 17.24 -3.28 -29.33
N ASP A 320 17.36 -2.21 -28.55
CA ASP A 320 16.20 -1.42 -28.13
C ASP A 320 15.55 -0.69 -29.31
N ALA A 321 14.22 -0.65 -29.34
CA ALA A 321 13.48 -0.06 -30.47
C ALA A 321 12.12 0.52 -30.04
N ALA A 322 11.53 1.32 -30.93
CA ALA A 322 10.17 1.82 -30.79
C ALA A 322 9.30 1.46 -32.01
N VAL A 323 8.07 1.04 -31.74
CA VAL A 323 7.06 0.78 -32.77
C VAL A 323 5.84 1.64 -32.47
N VAL A 324 5.41 2.42 -33.45
CA VAL A 324 4.22 3.27 -33.37
C VAL A 324 3.11 2.67 -34.21
N VAL A 325 1.92 2.53 -33.63
CA VAL A 325 0.76 1.91 -34.27
C VAL A 325 -0.44 2.83 -34.17
N ASP A 326 -0.98 3.25 -35.31
CA ASP A 326 -2.17 4.10 -35.33
C ASP A 326 -3.41 3.36 -34.82
N LYS A 327 -3.57 2.12 -35.27
CA LYS A 327 -4.70 1.27 -34.88
C LYS A 327 -4.24 -0.17 -34.67
N PHE A 328 -4.39 -0.67 -33.45
CA PHE A 328 -4.06 -2.04 -33.06
C PHE A 328 -5.34 -2.80 -32.75
N GLU A 329 -5.75 -3.73 -33.60
CA GLU A 329 -6.90 -4.61 -33.38
C GLU A 329 -6.38 -6.05 -33.29
N SER A 330 -6.68 -6.76 -32.22
CA SER A 330 -6.17 -8.12 -32.05
C SER A 330 -7.15 -9.07 -31.36
N SER A 331 -7.35 -10.22 -31.99
CA SER A 331 -7.81 -11.47 -31.38
C SER A 331 -6.74 -12.57 -31.48
N GLY A 332 -5.49 -12.18 -31.72
CA GLY A 332 -4.33 -13.05 -31.93
C GLY A 332 -3.16 -12.69 -31.01
N THR A 333 -1.95 -13.05 -31.43
CA THR A 333 -0.73 -12.94 -30.62
C THR A 333 0.28 -11.97 -31.22
N LEU A 334 0.63 -10.94 -30.47
CA LEU A 334 1.86 -10.17 -30.67
C LEU A 334 2.94 -10.75 -29.76
N ARG A 335 4.12 -11.06 -30.29
CA ARG A 335 5.29 -11.57 -29.55
C ARG A 335 6.50 -10.68 -29.80
N ILE A 336 7.32 -10.47 -28.79
CA ILE A 336 8.67 -9.93 -28.97
C ILE A 336 9.69 -11.08 -28.90
N ASP A 337 10.71 -11.02 -29.74
CA ASP A 337 11.79 -12.02 -29.79
C ASP A 337 13.13 -11.31 -29.98
N GLY A 338 14.24 -11.99 -29.67
CA GLY A 338 15.60 -11.44 -29.74
C GLY A 338 16.00 -10.66 -28.49
N THR A 339 16.83 -9.61 -28.64
CA THR A 339 17.45 -8.85 -27.53
C THR A 339 17.00 -7.39 -27.50
N GLY A 340 17.00 -6.76 -26.31
CA GLY A 340 16.60 -5.38 -26.10
C GLY A 340 15.15 -5.20 -25.65
N ASN A 341 14.78 -3.95 -25.39
CA ASN A 341 13.49 -3.48 -24.90
C ASN A 341 12.68 -2.83 -26.03
N LEU A 342 11.37 -3.03 -26.01
CA LEU A 342 10.45 -2.43 -26.97
C LEU A 342 9.54 -1.40 -26.28
N LEU A 343 9.51 -0.19 -26.84
CA LEU A 343 8.41 0.75 -26.63
C LEU A 343 7.37 0.58 -27.74
N LEU A 344 6.19 0.11 -27.40
CA LEU A 344 5.05 0.01 -28.30
C LEU A 344 4.08 1.16 -28.04
N VAL A 345 4.03 2.14 -28.93
CA VAL A 345 3.09 3.27 -28.88
C VAL A 345 1.85 2.91 -29.68
N VAL A 346 0.69 2.88 -29.05
CA VAL A 346 -0.60 2.52 -29.66
C VAL A 346 -1.57 3.69 -29.54
N ASN A 347 -1.97 4.26 -30.67
CA ASN A 347 -2.87 5.41 -30.69
C ASN A 347 -4.33 5.02 -30.45
N SER A 348 -4.77 3.85 -30.94
CA SER A 348 -6.14 3.35 -30.79
C SER A 348 -6.28 1.84 -30.99
N GLY A 349 -7.39 1.25 -30.56
CA GLY A 349 -7.86 -0.08 -30.99
C GLY A 349 -7.79 -1.22 -29.95
N LEU A 350 -7.24 -0.98 -28.76
CA LEU A 350 -7.22 -1.96 -27.66
C LEU A 350 -8.59 -2.08 -26.94
N ASP A 351 -9.68 -1.59 -27.52
CA ASP A 351 -11.02 -1.46 -26.94
C ASP A 351 -12.02 -2.56 -27.41
N ARG A 352 -11.58 -3.53 -28.23
CA ARG A 352 -12.49 -4.46 -28.93
C ARG A 352 -11.99 -5.91 -29.07
N GLY A 353 -10.90 -6.29 -28.41
CA GLY A 353 -10.33 -7.62 -28.54
C GLY A 353 -11.10 -8.65 -27.72
N SER A 354 -11.50 -9.78 -28.31
CA SER A 354 -12.05 -10.90 -27.54
C SER A 354 -10.95 -11.66 -26.82
N ARG A 355 -9.81 -11.91 -27.48
CA ARG A 355 -8.62 -12.59 -26.94
C ARG A 355 -7.35 -11.90 -27.44
N THR A 356 -6.82 -10.94 -26.69
CA THR A 356 -5.60 -10.22 -27.07
C THR A 356 -4.40 -10.77 -26.31
N MET A 357 -3.45 -11.38 -27.02
CA MET A 357 -2.19 -11.87 -26.42
C MET A 357 -1.05 -10.93 -26.82
N ILE A 358 -0.47 -10.21 -25.87
CA ILE A 358 0.68 -9.32 -26.12
C ILE A 358 1.83 -9.75 -25.23
N ASN A 359 2.87 -10.30 -25.86
CA ASN A 359 4.04 -10.84 -25.18
C ASN A 359 3.68 -11.83 -24.06
N ALA A 360 2.58 -12.57 -24.21
CA ALA A 360 2.13 -13.47 -23.16
C ALA A 360 3.21 -14.52 -22.81
N ASN A 361 3.48 -14.68 -21.51
CA ASN A 361 4.58 -15.49 -20.96
C ASN A 361 6.00 -15.01 -21.30
N GLY A 362 6.13 -13.82 -21.91
CA GLY A 362 7.41 -13.16 -22.08
C GLY A 362 7.83 -12.39 -20.83
N ASP A 363 9.01 -11.80 -20.90
CA ASP A 363 9.53 -10.90 -19.87
C ASP A 363 8.79 -9.56 -19.93
N SER A 364 8.06 -9.22 -18.86
CA SER A 364 7.26 -7.99 -18.76
C SER A 364 8.10 -6.73 -18.64
N GLU A 365 9.39 -6.86 -18.27
CA GLU A 365 10.33 -5.75 -18.16
C GLU A 365 10.84 -5.28 -19.52
N ARG A 366 10.72 -6.13 -20.55
CA ARG A 366 11.21 -5.87 -21.91
C ARG A 366 10.20 -5.20 -22.83
N LEU A 367 8.95 -5.05 -22.39
CA LEU A 367 7.90 -4.42 -23.17
C LEU A 367 7.23 -3.31 -22.36
N THR A 368 7.25 -2.11 -22.91
CA THR A 368 6.39 -1.01 -22.46
C THR A 368 5.37 -0.68 -23.53
N ILE A 369 4.10 -0.59 -23.15
CA ILE A 369 3.00 -0.17 -24.01
C ILE A 369 2.59 1.22 -23.60
N TYR A 370 2.78 2.21 -24.47
CA TYR A 370 2.13 3.52 -24.32
C TYR A 370 0.81 3.49 -25.10
N TYR A 371 -0.31 3.73 -24.42
CA TYR A 371 -1.62 3.80 -25.06
C TYR A 371 -2.18 5.23 -24.99
N ALA A 372 -2.33 5.86 -26.15
CA ALA A 372 -2.84 7.23 -26.29
C ALA A 372 -4.39 7.29 -26.31
N GLY A 373 -5.05 6.14 -26.49
CA GLY A 373 -6.50 6.06 -26.57
C GLY A 373 -7.18 6.33 -25.22
N LYS A 374 -8.52 6.48 -25.25
CA LYS A 374 -9.33 6.79 -24.06
C LYS A 374 -9.89 5.56 -23.33
N GLU A 375 -9.80 4.38 -23.94
CA GLU A 375 -10.35 3.15 -23.40
C GLU A 375 -9.51 1.95 -23.84
N ILE A 376 -9.15 1.10 -22.89
CA ILE A 376 -8.59 -0.24 -23.10
C ILE A 376 -9.66 -1.22 -22.61
N SER A 377 -10.07 -2.14 -23.47
CA SER A 377 -11.00 -3.22 -23.12
C SER A 377 -10.40 -4.55 -23.59
N LEU A 378 -9.94 -5.33 -22.62
CA LEU A 378 -9.35 -6.66 -22.85
C LEU A 378 -10.42 -7.71 -22.64
N GLY A 379 -10.81 -8.43 -23.69
CA GLY A 379 -11.79 -9.50 -23.60
C GLY A 379 -11.27 -10.78 -22.92
N SER A 380 -12.16 -11.76 -22.83
CA SER A 380 -11.91 -13.08 -22.23
C SER A 380 -10.76 -13.86 -22.89
N GLY A 381 -9.81 -14.30 -22.06
CA GLY A 381 -8.63 -15.06 -22.47
C GLY A 381 -7.46 -14.19 -22.93
N SER A 382 -7.51 -12.87 -22.69
CA SER A 382 -6.41 -11.96 -22.98
C SER A 382 -5.25 -12.16 -22.00
N ALA A 383 -4.02 -11.99 -22.48
CA ALA A 383 -2.82 -12.05 -21.65
C ALA A 383 -1.78 -11.04 -22.11
N ILE A 384 -1.26 -10.23 -21.19
CA ILE A 384 -0.25 -9.21 -21.47
C ILE A 384 0.93 -9.37 -20.49
N ALA A 385 2.16 -9.46 -21.01
CA ALA A 385 3.36 -9.29 -20.20
C ALA A 385 4.09 -8.01 -20.62
N ALA A 386 3.79 -6.91 -19.93
CA ALA A 386 4.30 -5.58 -20.24
C ALA A 386 4.03 -4.60 -19.09
N THR A 387 4.81 -3.52 -19.04
CA THR A 387 4.38 -2.29 -18.37
C THR A 387 3.41 -1.54 -19.28
N ILE A 388 2.20 -1.27 -18.80
CA ILE A 388 1.16 -0.55 -19.53
C ILE A 388 1.08 0.88 -19.01
N PHE A 389 1.26 1.86 -19.89
CA PHE A 389 1.12 3.27 -19.59
C PHE A 389 -0.02 3.87 -20.43
N ALA A 390 -1.12 4.24 -19.78
CA ALA A 390 -2.33 4.74 -20.42
C ALA A 390 -2.94 5.89 -19.59
N PRO A 391 -2.32 7.08 -19.63
CA PRO A 391 -2.57 8.17 -18.66
C PRO A 391 -3.97 8.77 -18.80
N ASP A 392 -4.64 8.54 -19.92
CA ASP A 392 -5.97 9.05 -20.22
C ASP A 392 -7.02 7.96 -20.35
N ALA A 393 -6.63 6.69 -20.25
CA ALA A 393 -7.48 5.58 -20.61
C ALA A 393 -8.22 5.01 -19.42
N SER A 394 -9.52 4.78 -19.58
CA SER A 394 -10.24 3.80 -18.76
C SER A 394 -9.75 2.40 -19.12
N LEU A 395 -9.79 1.48 -18.17
CA LEU A 395 -9.37 0.10 -18.36
C LEU A 395 -10.50 -0.83 -17.93
N ASP A 396 -10.88 -1.76 -18.80
CA ASP A 396 -11.81 -2.84 -18.51
C ASP A 396 -11.19 -4.18 -18.92
N THR A 397 -11.29 -5.20 -18.08
CA THR A 397 -10.81 -6.55 -18.39
C THR A 397 -11.92 -7.57 -18.18
N GLY A 398 -12.11 -8.47 -19.13
CA GLY A 398 -13.02 -9.61 -19.03
C GLY A 398 -12.40 -10.83 -18.36
N TYR A 399 -13.24 -11.81 -18.00
CA TYR A 399 -12.79 -13.05 -17.35
C TYR A 399 -12.55 -14.16 -18.37
N PRO A 400 -11.42 -14.90 -18.29
CA PRO A 400 -10.21 -14.59 -17.53
C PRO A 400 -9.31 -13.59 -18.28
N THR A 401 -8.55 -12.75 -17.58
CA THR A 401 -7.45 -11.97 -18.16
C THR A 401 -6.20 -12.15 -17.30
N ASP A 402 -5.01 -12.16 -17.91
CA ASP A 402 -3.71 -12.20 -17.23
C ASP A 402 -2.89 -10.96 -17.59
N ILE A 403 -2.41 -10.22 -16.59
CA ILE A 403 -1.44 -9.13 -16.79
C ILE A 403 -0.26 -9.36 -15.84
N SER A 404 0.93 -9.45 -16.41
CA SER A 404 2.20 -9.42 -15.66
C SER A 404 2.94 -8.14 -16.03
N GLY A 405 3.33 -7.37 -15.03
CA GLY A 405 3.92 -6.04 -15.15
C GLY A 405 3.02 -4.93 -14.61
N ASP A 406 3.55 -3.72 -14.63
CA ASP A 406 2.90 -2.58 -13.99
C ASP A 406 1.83 -1.96 -14.88
N ILE A 407 0.78 -1.41 -14.26
CA ILE A 407 -0.33 -0.75 -14.94
C ILE A 407 -0.41 0.68 -14.43
N ILE A 408 -0.14 1.66 -15.29
CA ILE A 408 -0.25 3.09 -15.00
C ILE A 408 -1.40 3.66 -15.81
N VAL A 409 -2.51 4.01 -15.16
CA VAL A 409 -3.77 4.40 -15.82
C VAL A 409 -4.38 5.66 -15.20
N GLY A 410 -4.92 6.55 -16.04
CA GLY A 410 -5.56 7.79 -15.56
C GLY A 410 -6.98 8.01 -16.06
N GLY A 411 -7.65 6.98 -16.55
CA GLY A 411 -9.10 7.00 -16.79
C GLY A 411 -9.93 7.05 -15.50
N LYS A 412 -11.22 7.31 -15.65
CA LYS A 412 -12.18 7.39 -14.52
C LYS A 412 -12.76 6.02 -14.14
N SER A 413 -12.71 5.04 -15.03
CA SER A 413 -13.24 3.70 -14.80
C SER A 413 -12.12 2.69 -14.98
N ILE A 414 -11.79 1.97 -13.91
CA ILE A 414 -10.77 0.92 -13.91
C ILE A 414 -11.46 -0.33 -13.35
N THR A 415 -11.85 -1.25 -14.22
CA THR A 415 -12.60 -2.46 -13.84
C THR A 415 -11.80 -3.69 -14.22
N PHE A 416 -11.59 -4.53 -13.22
CA PHE A 416 -10.95 -5.82 -13.36
C PHE A 416 -11.97 -6.89 -13.06
N ASN A 417 -12.51 -7.54 -14.09
CA ASN A 417 -13.38 -8.69 -13.93
C ASN A 417 -12.62 -9.98 -14.24
N GLY A 418 -12.13 -10.65 -13.20
CA GLY A 418 -11.48 -11.94 -13.34
C GLY A 418 -10.03 -11.87 -13.83
N LEU A 419 -9.37 -10.76 -13.51
CA LEU A 419 -7.96 -10.50 -13.78
C LEU A 419 -7.06 -11.26 -12.80
N SER A 420 -5.96 -11.82 -13.31
CA SER A 420 -4.74 -12.10 -12.55
C SER A 420 -3.74 -10.98 -12.83
N HIS A 421 -3.39 -10.17 -11.83
CA HIS A 421 -2.39 -9.10 -11.98
C HIS A 421 -1.17 -9.38 -11.12
N ASP A 422 -0.03 -9.61 -11.76
CA ASP A 422 1.26 -9.75 -11.08
C ASP A 422 2.11 -8.51 -11.37
N GLY A 423 2.16 -7.57 -10.42
CA GLY A 423 2.77 -6.24 -10.60
C GLY A 423 2.05 -5.14 -9.83
N THR A 424 2.38 -3.88 -10.13
CA THR A 424 1.79 -2.72 -9.42
C THR A 424 0.73 -2.00 -10.25
N LEU A 425 -0.37 -1.57 -9.62
CA LEU A 425 -1.34 -0.66 -10.22
C LEU A 425 -1.14 0.78 -9.71
N PHE A 426 -1.00 1.72 -10.65
CA PHE A 426 -1.02 3.15 -10.41
C PHE A 426 -2.25 3.78 -11.04
N ALA A 427 -3.24 4.12 -10.21
CA ALA A 427 -4.45 4.83 -10.64
C ALA A 427 -4.30 6.34 -10.40
N LEU A 428 -4.07 7.08 -11.47
CA LEU A 428 -3.65 8.48 -11.41
C LEU A 428 -4.82 9.46 -11.19
N ASN A 429 -6.01 9.10 -11.65
CA ASN A 429 -7.15 10.02 -11.70
C ASN A 429 -7.82 10.17 -10.34
N GLN A 430 -7.96 11.41 -9.87
CA GLN A 430 -8.64 11.72 -8.60
C GLN A 430 -10.11 11.29 -8.54
N ASN A 431 -10.75 11.11 -9.69
CA ASN A 431 -12.13 10.66 -9.81
C ASN A 431 -12.23 9.21 -10.30
N ALA A 432 -11.13 8.43 -10.28
CA ALA A 432 -11.19 7.03 -10.65
C ALA A 432 -12.08 6.23 -9.70
N ASN A 433 -12.87 5.35 -10.29
CA ASN A 433 -13.51 4.24 -9.62
C ASN A 433 -12.79 2.96 -10.05
N ILE A 434 -12.13 2.31 -9.10
CA ILE A 434 -11.40 1.06 -9.27
C ILE A 434 -12.27 -0.06 -8.74
N LYS A 435 -12.45 -1.12 -9.52
CA LYS A 435 -13.24 -2.28 -9.11
C LYS A 435 -12.54 -3.57 -9.49
N TYR A 436 -12.15 -4.35 -8.49
CA TYR A 436 -11.76 -5.74 -8.66
C TYR A 436 -12.98 -6.63 -8.42
N SER A 437 -13.24 -7.53 -9.36
CA SER A 437 -14.35 -8.48 -9.27
C SER A 437 -14.03 -9.79 -9.96
N GLY A 438 -14.77 -10.85 -9.61
CA GLY A 438 -14.62 -12.16 -10.24
C GLY A 438 -13.61 -13.04 -9.52
N ASN A 439 -14.07 -14.23 -9.11
CA ASN A 439 -13.27 -15.21 -8.37
C ASN A 439 -12.32 -15.93 -9.33
N ARG A 440 -11.09 -15.45 -9.46
CA ARG A 440 -9.97 -16.31 -9.84
C ARG A 440 -9.11 -16.50 -8.60
N SER A 441 -9.21 -17.69 -7.99
CA SER A 441 -8.23 -18.08 -6.97
C SER A 441 -6.89 -18.21 -7.68
N LEU A 442 -6.03 -17.22 -7.51
CA LEU A 442 -4.68 -17.27 -8.03
C LEU A 442 -3.94 -18.36 -7.25
N THR A 443 -3.57 -19.43 -7.95
CA THR A 443 -2.59 -20.40 -7.47
C THR A 443 -1.21 -19.80 -7.72
N GLY A 444 -0.36 -19.71 -6.70
CA GLY A 444 0.99 -19.14 -6.79
C GLY A 444 1.13 -17.73 -6.22
N ASP A 445 2.38 -17.30 -5.99
CA ASP A 445 2.84 -16.09 -5.30
C ASP A 445 2.50 -14.76 -6.02
N ILE A 446 1.33 -14.65 -6.65
CA ILE A 446 0.91 -13.44 -7.36
C ILE A 446 0.57 -12.35 -6.34
N ARG A 447 1.21 -11.18 -6.51
CA ARG A 447 1.03 -10.01 -5.66
C ARG A 447 0.67 -8.80 -6.52
N THR A 448 -0.35 -8.07 -6.09
CA THR A 448 -0.77 -6.79 -6.68
C THR A 448 -0.73 -5.69 -5.63
N ASP A 449 0.26 -4.80 -5.71
CA ASP A 449 0.23 -3.58 -4.92
C ASP A 449 -0.59 -2.51 -5.66
N ILE A 450 -1.39 -1.72 -4.92
CA ILE A 450 -2.26 -0.68 -5.49
C ILE A 450 -1.89 0.68 -4.93
N PHE A 451 -1.50 1.60 -5.81
CA PHE A 451 -1.32 3.01 -5.52
C PHE A 451 -2.40 3.82 -6.25
N SER A 452 -3.25 4.50 -5.50
CA SER A 452 -4.45 5.13 -6.07
C SER A 452 -4.71 6.51 -5.52
N ASN A 453 -4.79 7.48 -6.44
CA ASN A 453 -5.44 8.76 -6.22
C ASN A 453 -6.96 8.66 -6.44
N GLY A 454 -7.51 7.50 -6.77
CA GLY A 454 -8.92 7.31 -7.08
C GLY A 454 -9.87 7.69 -5.94
N LYS A 455 -11.09 8.04 -6.31
CA LYS A 455 -12.17 8.36 -5.36
C LYS A 455 -12.75 7.10 -4.73
N LYS A 456 -12.76 5.97 -5.44
CA LYS A 456 -13.37 4.74 -4.97
C LYS A 456 -12.54 3.53 -5.36
N THR A 457 -12.36 2.60 -4.44
CA THR A 457 -11.75 1.30 -4.70
C THR A 457 -12.60 0.20 -4.08
N GLU A 458 -13.05 -0.74 -4.91
CA GLU A 458 -13.93 -1.85 -4.50
C GLU A 458 -13.30 -3.20 -4.83
N ILE A 459 -13.35 -4.13 -3.88
CA ILE A 459 -12.99 -5.54 -4.07
C ILE A 459 -14.26 -6.37 -3.82
N ALA A 460 -14.78 -7.01 -4.86
CA ALA A 460 -16.11 -7.60 -4.88
C ALA A 460 -16.12 -9.02 -5.48
N ALA A 461 -16.28 -10.04 -4.63
CA ALA A 461 -16.10 -11.45 -5.01
C ALA A 461 -14.75 -11.70 -5.72
N ALA A 462 -13.66 -11.22 -5.12
CA ALA A 462 -12.30 -11.38 -5.62
C ALA A 462 -11.33 -11.74 -4.49
N LYS A 463 -10.20 -12.39 -4.84
CA LYS A 463 -9.07 -12.60 -3.94
C LYS A 463 -7.89 -11.76 -4.41
N LEU A 464 -7.35 -10.92 -3.53
CA LEU A 464 -6.21 -10.06 -3.79
C LEU A 464 -5.16 -10.26 -2.70
N THR A 465 -3.89 -10.36 -3.12
CA THR A 465 -2.74 -10.32 -2.23
C THR A 465 -1.91 -9.10 -2.59
N GLY A 466 -1.54 -8.28 -1.63
CA GLY A 466 -0.74 -7.06 -1.85
C GLY A 466 -1.29 -5.85 -1.11
N ASP A 467 -0.46 -4.82 -0.99
CA ASP A 467 -0.76 -3.65 -0.16
C ASP A 467 -1.50 -2.57 -0.97
N MET A 468 -2.30 -1.77 -0.27
CA MET A 468 -3.08 -0.69 -0.87
C MET A 468 -2.73 0.65 -0.23
N TYR A 469 -2.44 1.62 -1.09
CA TYR A 469 -2.08 2.99 -0.74
C TYR A 469 -3.06 3.94 -1.43
N LEU A 470 -3.99 4.48 -0.66
CA LEU A 470 -5.08 5.34 -1.14
C LEU A 470 -4.86 6.77 -0.66
N SER A 471 -4.30 7.59 -1.53
CA SER A 471 -3.83 8.94 -1.18
C SER A 471 -4.89 10.04 -1.27
N ASN A 472 -6.02 9.75 -1.92
CA ASN A 472 -7.09 10.72 -2.06
C ASN A 472 -7.85 10.86 -0.75
N THR A 473 -7.94 12.10 -0.26
CA THR A 473 -8.63 12.40 1.01
C THR A 473 -10.14 12.15 0.96
N ASP A 474 -10.72 12.05 -0.24
CA ASP A 474 -12.11 11.66 -0.48
C ASP A 474 -12.27 10.17 -0.82
N ALA A 475 -11.19 9.38 -0.76
CA ALA A 475 -11.23 7.97 -1.11
C ALA A 475 -12.22 7.18 -0.24
N GLU A 476 -12.93 6.28 -0.89
CA GLU A 476 -13.79 5.27 -0.27
C GLU A 476 -13.28 3.88 -0.66
N PHE A 477 -12.93 3.07 0.33
CA PHE A 477 -12.50 1.69 0.14
C PHE A 477 -13.55 0.72 0.65
N SER A 478 -13.84 -0.32 -0.15
CA SER A 478 -14.79 -1.36 0.25
C SER A 478 -14.34 -2.75 -0.20
N VAL A 479 -14.39 -3.72 0.69
CA VAL A 479 -14.21 -5.15 0.39
C VAL A 479 -15.46 -5.92 0.80
N TYR A 480 -16.06 -6.66 -0.13
CA TYR A 480 -17.35 -7.30 0.09
C TYR A 480 -17.62 -8.57 -0.73
N GLY A 481 -18.69 -9.29 -0.39
CA GLY A 481 -19.20 -10.40 -1.20
C GLY A 481 -18.33 -11.64 -1.14
N GLY A 482 -17.83 -12.00 0.05
CA GLY A 482 -16.91 -13.12 0.24
C GLY A 482 -15.49 -12.91 -0.32
N SER A 483 -15.13 -11.65 -0.63
CA SER A 483 -13.78 -11.30 -1.08
C SER A 483 -12.73 -11.58 -0.02
N ILE A 484 -11.49 -11.80 -0.44
CA ILE A 484 -10.32 -11.93 0.43
C ILE A 484 -9.31 -10.87 0.01
N LEU A 485 -8.87 -10.05 0.96
CA LEU A 485 -7.70 -9.18 0.82
C LEU A 485 -6.63 -9.62 1.83
N ASP A 486 -5.49 -10.08 1.32
CA ASP A 486 -4.31 -10.41 2.11
C ASP A 486 -3.26 -9.30 1.88
N GLY A 487 -3.27 -8.27 2.73
CA GLY A 487 -2.42 -7.09 2.60
C GLY A 487 -2.91 -5.89 3.41
N ASN A 488 -2.04 -4.90 3.57
CA ASN A 488 -2.32 -3.70 4.36
C ASN A 488 -3.11 -2.67 3.55
N VAL A 489 -3.92 -1.87 4.24
CA VAL A 489 -4.66 -0.75 3.65
C VAL A 489 -4.27 0.53 4.36
N ILE A 490 -3.52 1.38 3.66
CA ILE A 490 -3.09 2.70 4.10
C ILE A 490 -3.88 3.72 3.30
N THR A 491 -4.70 4.53 3.97
CA THR A 491 -5.64 5.42 3.29
C THR A 491 -5.72 6.80 3.94
N ALA A 492 -5.58 7.85 3.13
CA ALA A 492 -5.97 9.20 3.50
C ALA A 492 -7.49 9.41 3.36
N GLY A 493 -8.22 8.41 2.87
CA GLY A 493 -9.64 8.50 2.58
C GLY A 493 -10.55 8.56 3.79
N LYS A 494 -11.79 8.98 3.55
CA LYS A 494 -12.83 9.16 4.57
C LYS A 494 -13.60 7.90 4.91
N LYS A 495 -13.42 6.79 4.20
CA LYS A 495 -14.27 5.61 4.38
C LYS A 495 -13.54 4.29 4.09
N VAL A 496 -13.69 3.34 5.01
CA VAL A 496 -13.27 1.94 4.85
C VAL A 496 -14.41 1.01 5.28
N GLU A 497 -14.80 0.09 4.40
CA GLU A 497 -15.86 -0.89 4.68
C GLU A 497 -15.43 -2.32 4.36
N ILE A 498 -15.62 -3.22 5.32
CA ILE A 498 -15.48 -4.67 5.16
C ILE A 498 -16.86 -5.27 5.42
N MET A 499 -17.47 -5.93 4.44
CA MET A 499 -18.86 -6.40 4.58
C MET A 499 -19.17 -7.72 3.89
N GLY A 500 -20.31 -8.32 4.21
CA GLY A 500 -20.89 -9.43 3.43
C GLY A 500 -20.00 -10.67 3.35
N GLY A 501 -19.48 -11.12 4.50
CA GLY A 501 -18.60 -12.29 4.61
C GLY A 501 -17.20 -12.11 4.02
N ALA A 502 -16.81 -10.90 3.64
CA ALA A 502 -15.45 -10.62 3.21
C ALA A 502 -14.43 -10.88 4.32
N ARG A 503 -13.19 -11.19 3.91
CA ARG A 503 -12.03 -11.36 4.78
C ARG A 503 -10.97 -10.34 4.41
N LEU A 504 -10.42 -9.64 5.41
CA LEU A 504 -9.22 -8.83 5.26
C LEU A 504 -8.20 -9.30 6.31
N ASN A 505 -7.04 -9.75 5.85
CA ASN A 505 -5.89 -10.07 6.69
C ASN A 505 -4.80 -9.03 6.43
N GLY A 506 -4.62 -8.11 7.37
CA GLY A 506 -3.72 -6.98 7.25
C GLY A 506 -4.19 -5.78 8.06
N HIS A 507 -3.33 -4.79 8.19
CA HIS A 507 -3.65 -3.62 9.00
C HIS A 507 -4.40 -2.56 8.19
N ILE A 508 -5.30 -1.82 8.85
CA ILE A 508 -5.94 -0.63 8.29
C ILE A 508 -5.37 0.59 8.99
N ILE A 509 -4.86 1.53 8.21
CA ILE A 509 -4.36 2.80 8.72
C ILE A 509 -5.09 3.95 8.02
N ALA A 510 -5.87 4.71 8.78
CA ALA A 510 -6.71 5.79 8.29
C ALA A 510 -6.65 7.02 9.22
N PRO A 511 -5.62 7.88 9.12
CA PRO A 511 -5.40 9.03 10.01
C PRO A 511 -6.34 10.20 9.75
N ASP A 512 -7.08 10.21 8.63
CA ASP A 512 -8.02 11.29 8.33
C ASP A 512 -9.07 11.37 9.44
N THR A 513 -9.21 12.55 10.04
CA THR A 513 -10.17 12.80 11.13
C THR A 513 -11.64 12.68 10.71
N ARG A 514 -11.91 12.60 9.41
CA ARG A 514 -13.21 12.35 8.81
C ARG A 514 -13.42 10.87 8.49
N ALA A 515 -12.42 10.02 8.70
CA ALA A 515 -12.51 8.59 8.40
C ALA A 515 -13.63 7.93 9.21
N SER A 516 -14.33 7.00 8.55
CA SER A 516 -15.26 6.08 9.16
C SER A 516 -14.89 4.66 8.73
N ILE A 517 -14.71 3.78 9.71
CA ILE A 517 -14.37 2.38 9.47
C ILE A 517 -15.56 1.51 9.88
N SER A 518 -15.93 0.54 9.03
CA SER A 518 -17.00 -0.39 9.34
C SER A 518 -16.67 -1.82 8.95
N VAL A 519 -16.89 -2.76 9.88
CA VAL A 519 -16.74 -4.21 9.68
C VAL A 519 -18.09 -4.86 9.98
N THR A 520 -18.80 -5.33 8.96
CA THR A 520 -20.23 -5.70 9.09
C THR A 520 -20.60 -6.98 8.35
N GLY A 521 -21.81 -7.50 8.61
CA GLY A 521 -22.40 -8.55 7.78
C GLY A 521 -21.59 -9.84 7.71
N GLY A 522 -21.11 -10.32 8.86
CA GLY A 522 -20.35 -11.56 9.00
C GLY A 522 -18.93 -11.49 8.44
N ALA A 523 -18.39 -10.29 8.28
CA ALA A 523 -17.01 -10.10 7.82
C ALA A 523 -16.01 -10.69 8.82
N ARG A 524 -14.83 -11.06 8.29
CA ARG A 524 -13.69 -11.52 9.07
C ARG A 524 -12.54 -10.55 8.91
N TYR A 525 -11.90 -10.21 10.00
CA TYR A 525 -10.77 -9.30 10.00
C TYR A 525 -9.67 -9.83 10.92
N GLY A 526 -8.43 -9.77 10.46
CA GLY A 526 -7.25 -10.04 11.27
C GLY A 526 -6.19 -8.98 10.99
N GLY A 527 -5.64 -8.39 12.06
CA GLY A 527 -4.74 -7.25 11.99
C GLY A 527 -5.22 -6.07 12.85
N CYS A 528 -4.62 -4.91 12.65
CA CYS A 528 -4.83 -3.74 13.51
C CYS A 528 -5.53 -2.62 12.76
N ILE A 529 -6.53 -2.00 13.39
CA ILE A 529 -7.22 -0.81 12.89
C ILE A 529 -6.67 0.40 13.63
N VAL A 530 -5.99 1.29 12.92
CA VAL A 530 -5.48 2.56 13.45
C VAL A 530 -6.17 3.70 12.72
N THR A 531 -6.91 4.54 13.45
CA THR A 531 -7.67 5.61 12.80
C THR A 531 -7.79 6.90 13.60
N GLY A 532 -7.62 8.02 12.86
CA GLY A 532 -7.91 9.39 13.30
C GLY A 532 -9.38 9.74 13.22
N GLY A 533 -10.16 8.89 12.57
CA GLY A 533 -11.58 9.05 12.34
C GLY A 533 -12.41 9.13 13.62
N LYS A 534 -13.69 9.45 13.44
CA LYS A 534 -14.63 9.65 14.56
C LYS A 534 -15.47 8.41 14.87
N THR A 535 -15.48 7.41 13.99
CA THR A 535 -16.36 6.25 14.15
C THR A 535 -15.71 4.97 13.65
N VAL A 536 -15.79 3.93 14.49
CA VAL A 536 -15.52 2.54 14.11
C VAL A 536 -16.76 1.71 14.46
N ASN A 537 -17.37 1.07 13.48
CA ASN A 537 -18.57 0.25 13.69
C ASN A 537 -18.29 -1.20 13.35
N VAL A 538 -18.43 -2.09 14.32
CA VAL A 538 -18.33 -3.54 14.13
C VAL A 538 -19.70 -4.15 14.36
N SER A 539 -20.27 -4.83 13.36
CA SER A 539 -21.61 -5.40 13.50
C SER A 539 -21.90 -6.71 12.75
N GLY A 540 -23.07 -7.30 13.00
CA GLY A 540 -23.68 -8.32 12.16
C GLY A 540 -22.95 -9.67 12.15
N GLY A 541 -22.48 -10.13 13.31
CA GLY A 541 -21.80 -11.42 13.47
C GLY A 541 -20.38 -11.44 12.92
N SER A 542 -19.76 -10.27 12.78
CA SER A 542 -18.37 -10.15 12.32
C SER A 542 -17.40 -10.68 13.37
N ASN A 543 -16.29 -11.26 12.90
CA ASN A 543 -15.23 -11.80 13.75
C ASN A 543 -13.92 -11.04 13.50
N LEU A 544 -13.35 -10.49 14.55
CA LEU A 544 -12.05 -9.81 14.56
C LEU A 544 -11.12 -10.63 15.45
N ASP A 545 -10.15 -11.31 14.87
CA ASP A 545 -9.22 -12.20 15.59
C ASP A 545 -7.82 -11.56 15.63
N GLY A 546 -7.19 -11.50 16.81
CA GLY A 546 -5.89 -10.83 17.01
C GLY A 546 -5.93 -9.35 16.60
N ALA A 547 -7.00 -8.64 16.97
CA ALA A 547 -7.26 -7.30 16.48
C ALA A 547 -7.05 -6.22 17.56
N LEU A 548 -6.17 -5.25 17.28
CA LEU A 548 -6.15 -3.99 18.03
C LEU A 548 -6.95 -2.93 17.28
N ILE A 549 -7.98 -2.38 17.92
CA ILE A 549 -8.67 -1.17 17.45
C ILE A 549 -8.09 0.02 18.21
N PHE A 550 -7.19 0.75 17.56
CA PHE A 550 -6.58 1.96 18.05
C PHE A 550 -7.27 3.19 17.42
N ALA A 551 -8.26 3.73 18.13
CA ALA A 551 -9.13 4.79 17.64
C ALA A 551 -9.43 5.83 18.75
N PRO A 552 -8.39 6.47 19.32
CA PRO A 552 -8.45 7.27 20.56
C PRO A 552 -9.43 8.46 20.52
N ASN A 553 -9.81 8.90 19.32
CA ASN A 553 -10.74 10.02 19.07
C ASN A 553 -12.08 9.54 18.49
N ALA A 554 -12.32 8.23 18.43
CA ALA A 554 -13.48 7.65 17.78
C ALA A 554 -14.48 7.08 18.79
N ALA A 555 -15.75 7.14 18.42
CA ALA A 555 -16.77 6.28 18.99
C ALA A 555 -16.68 4.88 18.35
N VAL A 556 -16.38 3.88 19.17
CA VAL A 556 -16.37 2.47 18.76
C VAL A 556 -17.70 1.82 19.14
N LYS A 557 -18.37 1.19 18.17
CA LYS A 557 -19.67 0.55 18.38
C LYS A 557 -19.61 -0.94 18.03
N MET A 558 -20.15 -1.77 18.92
CA MET A 558 -20.26 -3.23 18.74
C MET A 558 -21.73 -3.68 18.79
N ASP A 559 -22.22 -4.34 17.74
CA ASP A 559 -23.61 -4.81 17.68
C ASP A 559 -23.82 -6.10 16.87
N GLY A 560 -24.92 -6.82 17.06
CA GLY A 560 -25.33 -7.97 16.26
C GLY A 560 -24.46 -9.22 16.43
N GLY A 561 -24.08 -9.58 17.66
CA GLY A 561 -23.39 -10.86 17.94
C GLY A 561 -21.95 -10.93 17.44
N VAL A 562 -21.26 -9.79 17.46
CA VAL A 562 -19.84 -9.68 17.08
C VAL A 562 -18.93 -10.44 18.05
N HIS A 563 -17.81 -10.96 17.55
CA HIS A 563 -16.72 -11.48 18.36
C HIS A 563 -15.43 -10.73 18.05
N ILE A 564 -14.84 -10.09 19.07
CA ILE A 564 -13.54 -9.43 18.98
C ILE A 564 -12.61 -10.12 19.97
N ILE A 565 -11.48 -10.58 19.48
CA ILE A 565 -10.36 -11.08 20.28
C ILE A 565 -9.19 -10.11 20.07
N GLY A 566 -8.78 -9.43 21.14
CA GLY A 566 -7.74 -8.40 21.11
C GLY A 566 -8.09 -7.21 22.02
N GLY A 567 -7.75 -5.99 21.60
CA GLY A 567 -7.86 -4.78 22.42
C GLY A 567 -8.56 -3.62 21.71
N ILE A 568 -9.16 -2.72 22.49
CA ILE A 568 -9.79 -1.49 21.99
C ILE A 568 -9.31 -0.29 22.81
N ILE A 569 -8.81 0.73 22.11
CA ILE A 569 -8.51 2.05 22.67
C ILE A 569 -9.37 3.08 21.91
N ALA A 570 -10.26 3.78 22.61
CA ALA A 570 -11.28 4.64 21.97
C ALA A 570 -11.59 5.94 22.72
N ASP A 571 -12.34 6.85 22.12
CA ASP A 571 -12.94 7.98 22.86
C ASP A 571 -14.15 7.51 23.67
N THR A 572 -15.07 6.84 23.01
CA THR A 572 -16.25 6.19 23.61
C THR A 572 -16.40 4.77 23.08
N PHE A 573 -16.98 3.90 23.89
CA PHE A 573 -17.34 2.55 23.49
C PHE A 573 -18.81 2.29 23.82
N SER A 574 -19.55 1.70 22.88
CA SER A 574 -20.92 1.23 23.13
C SER A 574 -21.12 -0.17 22.57
N ALA A 575 -21.77 -1.03 23.32
CA ALA A 575 -22.12 -2.37 22.87
C ALA A 575 -23.55 -2.75 23.23
N THR A 576 -24.27 -3.33 22.28
CA THR A 576 -25.61 -3.91 22.50
C THR A 576 -25.56 -5.42 22.58
N SER A 577 -24.63 -6.06 21.86
CA SER A 577 -24.42 -7.51 21.90
C SER A 577 -23.03 -7.86 21.38
N GLY A 578 -22.61 -9.11 21.63
CA GLY A 578 -21.31 -9.61 21.20
C GLY A 578 -20.35 -9.83 22.37
N THR A 579 -19.16 -10.31 22.04
CA THR A 579 -18.10 -10.62 22.99
C THR A 579 -16.82 -9.91 22.60
N LEU A 580 -16.23 -9.20 23.56
CA LEU A 580 -14.89 -8.65 23.48
C LEU A 580 -14.02 -9.44 24.47
N ARG A 581 -12.98 -10.10 23.97
CA ARG A 581 -12.09 -10.95 24.76
C ARG A 581 -10.66 -10.45 24.64
N TYR A 582 -10.00 -10.34 25.77
CA TYR A 582 -8.59 -10.00 25.84
C TYR A 582 -7.74 -11.08 25.18
N GLU A 583 -6.86 -10.62 24.31
CA GLU A 583 -5.68 -11.34 23.86
C GLU A 583 -4.55 -10.33 23.94
N GLU A 584 -3.41 -10.76 24.49
CA GLU A 584 -2.24 -9.93 24.60
C GLU A 584 -1.77 -9.54 23.19
N MET A 585 -1.84 -8.25 22.88
CA MET A 585 -1.37 -7.70 21.62
C MET A 585 -0.03 -7.04 21.87
N ARG A 586 1.02 -7.46 21.15
CA ARG A 586 2.31 -6.77 21.18
C ARG A 586 2.24 -5.58 20.22
N VAL A 587 2.81 -4.45 20.59
CA VAL A 587 3.02 -3.31 19.69
C VAL A 587 3.89 -3.72 18.49
N ASP A 588 4.71 -4.78 18.61
CA ASP A 588 5.41 -5.42 17.50
C ASP A 588 4.45 -5.93 16.40
N ASP A 589 3.20 -6.25 16.75
CA ASP A 589 2.14 -6.68 15.83
C ASP A 589 1.33 -5.48 15.28
N LEU A 590 1.64 -4.25 15.70
CA LEU A 590 1.10 -3.07 15.07
C LEU A 590 1.86 -2.77 13.78
N PRO A 591 1.20 -2.23 12.74
CA PRO A 591 1.92 -1.57 11.68
C PRO A 591 2.64 -0.40 12.35
N VAL A 592 3.95 -0.52 12.50
CA VAL A 592 4.73 0.31 13.41
C VAL A 592 4.58 1.81 13.02
N PHE A 593 4.68 2.74 14.00
CA PHE A 593 4.42 4.17 13.77
C PHE A 593 5.38 5.11 14.49
N ILE A 594 6.06 5.97 13.71
CA ILE A 594 6.63 7.27 14.06
C ILE A 594 6.61 8.14 12.79
N GLU A 595 5.79 9.19 12.75
CA GLU A 595 6.02 10.33 11.84
C GLU A 595 6.33 11.63 12.61
N PRO A 596 7.31 12.44 12.19
CA PRO A 596 7.56 13.80 12.68
C PRO A 596 6.68 14.86 12.01
N THR A 597 6.48 15.97 12.71
CA THR A 597 6.18 17.29 12.11
C THR A 597 7.41 18.18 12.26
N GLU A 598 7.73 19.01 11.25
CA GLU A 598 8.76 20.06 11.33
C GLU A 598 8.43 21.19 12.31
N ASP A 599 7.30 21.11 13.02
CA ASP A 599 6.90 22.06 14.03
C ASP A 599 7.25 21.51 15.43
N GLU A 600 8.06 22.27 16.18
CA GLU A 600 8.71 21.89 17.46
C GLU A 600 7.72 21.57 18.61
N ARG A 601 6.42 21.38 18.38
CA ARG A 601 5.42 21.40 19.47
C ARG A 601 4.25 20.40 19.42
N THR A 602 4.17 19.46 18.49
CA THR A 602 2.94 18.64 18.37
C THR A 602 3.11 17.13 18.15
N ASN A 603 4.17 16.51 18.67
CA ASN A 603 4.28 15.05 18.61
C ASN A 603 4.58 14.46 19.99
N TRP A 604 3.78 13.50 20.46
CA TRP A 604 3.85 12.98 21.83
C TRP A 604 4.20 11.48 21.88
N ARG A 605 4.74 10.91 20.79
CA ARG A 605 5.25 9.53 20.78
C ARG A 605 6.75 9.36 20.66
N VAL A 606 7.52 10.42 20.36
CA VAL A 606 8.97 10.54 20.56
C VAL A 606 9.32 12.00 20.20
N ASN A 607 10.00 12.75 21.08
CA ASN A 607 10.64 14.04 20.72
C ASN A 607 11.95 13.78 19.96
N GLY A 608 11.85 13.15 18.80
CA GLY A 608 13.02 12.70 18.05
C GLY A 608 13.33 13.59 16.87
N ILE A 609 14.61 13.87 16.64
CA ILE A 609 15.10 14.63 15.50
C ILE A 609 15.33 13.66 14.35
N TRP A 610 14.53 13.80 13.30
CA TRP A 610 14.77 13.11 12.04
C TRP A 610 15.80 13.88 11.21
N LYS A 611 16.76 13.17 10.62
CA LYS A 611 17.67 13.71 9.63
C LYS A 611 17.59 12.85 8.37
N LYS A 612 17.47 13.52 7.23
CA LYS A 612 17.69 12.86 5.94
C LYS A 612 19.19 12.53 5.86
N GLY A 613 19.51 11.26 5.64
CA GLY A 613 20.87 10.77 5.44
C GLY A 613 21.50 11.30 4.17
#